data_AF-A0A2E5W632-F1
#
_entry.id   AF-A0A2E5W632-F1
#
_cell.length_a   1.000
_cell.length_b   1.000
_cell.length_c   1.000
_cell.angle_alpha   90.00
_cell.angle_beta   90.00
_cell.angle_gamma   90.00
#
_symmetry.space_group_name_H-M   'P 1'
#
loop_
_entity.id
_entity.type
_entity.pdbx_description
1 polymer ?
#
loop_
_entity_poly.entity_id
_entity_poly.type
_entity_poly.pdbx_seq_one_letter_code
_entity_poly.pdbx_strand_id
1 'polypeptide(L)'
;MGAEVTLCGPPNLIPKNIEELGVNYLSDVDEVIEWADALNVLRIQRERMGRGLVPSTREYRSHFGITSERLKNHNKEIVIMHPGPMNRGVEIDGEVADGNQAIILNQVLNGVASRMAILYLLCGGKKVEEK
;
A
#
# COMPACT_ATOMS: atom_id res chain seq x y z
N MET A 1 -5.09 4.21 -16.78
CA MET A 1 -3.93 4.89 -16.18
C MET A 1 -2.60 4.13 -16.36
N GLY A 2 -2.48 3.12 -17.22
CA GLY A 2 -1.18 2.62 -17.74
C GLY A 2 -0.20 1.98 -16.75
N ALA A 3 -0.45 2.03 -15.44
CA ALA A 3 0.42 1.45 -14.42
C ALA A 3 0.31 -0.08 -14.39
N GLU A 4 1.45 -0.74 -14.19
CA GLU A 4 1.53 -2.16 -13.89
C GLU A 4 1.36 -2.38 -12.38
N VAL A 5 0.56 -3.37 -11.99
CA VAL A 5 0.24 -3.62 -10.58
C VAL A 5 0.58 -5.06 -10.23
N THR A 6 1.30 -5.22 -9.13
CA THR A 6 1.66 -6.53 -8.56
C THR A 6 1.25 -6.55 -7.09
N LEU A 7 0.62 -7.65 -6.66
CA LEU A 7 0.36 -7.92 -5.24
C LEU A 7 1.47 -8.77 -4.63
N CYS A 8 1.73 -8.51 -3.35
CA CYS A 8 2.61 -9.30 -2.52
C CYS A 8 1.98 -9.51 -1.15
N GLY A 9 1.99 -10.75 -0.67
CA GLY A 9 1.43 -11.09 0.63
C GLY A 9 1.22 -12.59 0.82
N PRO A 10 0.76 -13.00 2.01
CA PRO A 10 0.48 -14.39 2.32
C PRO A 10 -0.47 -15.01 1.28
N PRO A 11 -0.15 -16.17 0.66
CA PRO A 11 -0.95 -16.75 -0.42
C PRO A 11 -2.43 -16.96 -0.06
N ASN A 12 -2.71 -17.27 1.20
CA ASN A 12 -4.06 -17.46 1.72
C ASN A 12 -4.87 -16.17 1.91
N LEU A 13 -4.24 -15.00 1.75
CA LEU A 13 -4.89 -13.69 1.74
C LEU A 13 -5.06 -13.11 0.32
N ILE A 14 -4.50 -13.76 -0.69
CA ILE A 14 -4.62 -13.33 -2.08
C ILE A 14 -5.98 -13.82 -2.63
N PRO A 15 -6.77 -12.93 -3.26
CA PRO A 15 -7.99 -13.34 -3.94
C PRO A 15 -7.71 -14.40 -5.00
N LYS A 16 -8.62 -15.37 -5.12
CA LYS A 16 -8.58 -16.30 -6.26
C LYS A 16 -8.77 -15.51 -7.55
N ASN A 17 -8.05 -15.90 -8.59
CA ASN A 17 -8.15 -15.33 -9.94
C ASN A 17 -7.79 -13.83 -9.99
N ILE A 18 -6.79 -13.40 -9.21
CA ILE A 18 -6.34 -12.01 -9.20
C ILE A 18 -5.83 -11.57 -10.60
N GLU A 19 -5.32 -12.52 -11.37
CA GLU A 19 -4.80 -12.33 -12.72
C GLU A 19 -5.88 -11.85 -13.70
N GLU A 20 -7.17 -12.17 -13.45
CA GLU A 20 -8.30 -11.68 -14.25
C GLU A 20 -8.48 -10.15 -14.14
N LEU A 21 -7.95 -9.53 -13.07
CA LEU A 21 -7.92 -8.08 -12.90
C LEU A 21 -6.72 -7.42 -13.61
N GLY A 22 -5.89 -8.20 -14.31
CA GLY A 22 -4.65 -7.72 -14.93
C GLY A 22 -3.56 -7.40 -13.91
N VAL A 23 -3.59 -8.07 -12.76
CA VAL A 23 -2.68 -7.85 -11.64
C VAL A 23 -1.80 -9.10 -11.44
N ASN A 24 -0.50 -8.89 -11.35
CA ASN A 24 0.46 -9.97 -11.10
C ASN A 24 0.54 -10.30 -9.60
N TYR A 25 1.07 -11.47 -9.26
CA TYR A 25 1.36 -11.85 -7.88
C TYR A 25 2.82 -12.31 -7.76
N LEU A 26 3.52 -11.75 -6.77
CA LEU A 26 4.84 -12.21 -6.33
C LEU A 26 4.76 -12.54 -4.85
N SER A 27 5.34 -13.68 -4.44
CA SER A 27 5.32 -14.11 -3.05
C SER A 27 6.47 -13.55 -2.22
N ASP A 28 7.55 -13.13 -2.87
CA ASP A 28 8.73 -12.56 -2.21
C ASP A 28 8.67 -11.03 -2.24
N VAL A 29 8.77 -10.43 -1.06
CA VAL A 29 8.75 -8.98 -0.92
C VAL A 29 10.05 -8.33 -1.43
N ASP A 30 11.16 -9.07 -1.44
CA ASP A 30 12.44 -8.57 -1.97
C ASP A 30 12.39 -8.42 -3.49
N GLU A 31 11.85 -9.42 -4.21
CA GLU A 31 11.62 -9.32 -5.66
C GLU A 31 10.69 -8.14 -6.01
N VAL A 32 9.69 -7.89 -5.16
CA VAL A 32 8.74 -6.78 -5.34
C VAL A 32 9.41 -5.42 -5.14
N ILE A 33 10.35 -5.31 -4.19
CA ILE A 33 11.11 -4.08 -3.98
C ILE A 33 12.01 -3.79 -5.18
N GLU A 34 12.67 -4.80 -5.74
CA GLU A 34 13.50 -4.64 -6.94
C GLU A 34 12.67 -4.19 -8.15
N TRP A 35 11.46 -4.74 -8.31
CA TRP A 35 10.56 -4.42 -9.42
C TRP A 35 9.89 -3.06 -9.29
N ALA A 36 9.36 -2.70 -8.11
CA ALA A 36 8.40 -1.59 -7.98
C ALA A 36 9.05 -0.18 -7.93
N ASP A 37 8.38 0.81 -8.52
CA ASP A 37 8.70 2.24 -8.33
C ASP A 37 8.01 2.82 -7.08
N ALA A 38 6.91 2.21 -6.64
CA ALA A 38 6.17 2.59 -5.45
C ALA A 38 5.62 1.35 -4.72
N LEU A 39 5.72 1.35 -3.39
CA LEU A 39 5.14 0.33 -2.51
C LEU A 39 3.99 0.90 -1.72
N ASN A 40 2.79 0.36 -1.96
CA ASN A 40 1.62 0.66 -1.14
C ASN A 40 1.42 -0.42 -0.08
N VAL A 41 1.97 -0.17 1.10
CA VAL A 41 1.93 -1.09 2.24
C VAL A 41 0.55 -1.00 2.89
N LEU A 42 -0.04 -2.15 3.20
CA LEU A 42 -1.37 -2.24 3.80
C LEU A 42 -1.30 -2.69 5.25
N ARG A 43 -2.27 -2.23 6.04
CA ARG A 43 -2.42 -2.60 7.44
C ARG A 43 -2.86 -4.05 7.57
N ILE A 44 -2.10 -4.85 8.33
CA ILE A 44 -2.57 -6.17 8.72
C ILE A 44 -3.57 -6.07 9.89
N GLN A 45 -4.84 -6.38 9.62
CA GLN A 45 -5.93 -6.26 10.59
C GLN A 45 -6.26 -7.61 11.22
N ARG A 46 -5.39 -8.11 12.09
CA ARG A 46 -5.57 -9.43 12.74
C ARG A 46 -6.88 -9.53 13.51
N GLU A 47 -7.35 -8.42 14.05
CA GLU A 47 -8.63 -8.32 14.77
C GLU A 47 -9.85 -8.62 13.89
N ARG A 48 -9.70 -8.58 12.56
CA ARG A 48 -10.76 -8.91 11.59
C ARG A 48 -10.58 -10.29 10.95
N MET A 49 -9.47 -10.95 11.23
CA MET A 49 -9.13 -12.23 10.64
C MET A 49 -9.66 -13.37 11.49
N GLY A 50 -10.24 -14.39 10.84
CA GLY A 50 -10.52 -15.66 11.49
C GLY A 50 -9.23 -16.31 12.02
N ARG A 51 -9.36 -17.31 12.90
CA ARG A 51 -8.19 -18.03 13.43
C ARG A 51 -7.39 -18.66 12.27
N GLY A 52 -6.07 -18.43 12.26
CA GLY A 52 -5.12 -19.18 11.43
C GLY A 52 -4.70 -18.55 10.10
N LEU A 53 -5.20 -17.37 9.71
CA LEU A 53 -4.79 -16.74 8.44
C LEU A 53 -3.41 -16.07 8.50
N VAL A 54 -3.00 -15.59 9.68
CA VAL A 54 -1.65 -15.07 9.94
C VAL A 54 -1.20 -15.65 11.27
N PRO A 55 -0.23 -16.60 11.29
CA PRO A 55 0.11 -17.34 12.50
C PRO A 55 0.66 -16.42 13.60
N SER A 56 1.54 -15.48 13.24
CA SER A 56 2.04 -14.45 14.17
C SER A 56 2.44 -13.15 13.46
N THR A 57 2.43 -12.04 14.19
CA THR A 57 2.94 -10.74 13.69
C THR A 57 4.44 -10.79 13.40
N ARG A 58 5.20 -11.56 14.20
CA ARG A 58 6.64 -11.74 14.00
C ARG A 58 6.94 -12.43 12.67
N GLU A 59 6.23 -13.49 12.36
CA GLU A 59 6.39 -14.22 11.11
C GLU A 59 5.95 -13.36 9.91
N TYR A 60 4.81 -12.68 10.02
CA TYR A 60 4.35 -11.75 9.00
C TYR A 60 5.40 -10.66 8.71
N ARG A 61 5.93 -10.03 9.76
CA ARG A 61 6.99 -9.03 9.63
C ARG A 61 8.24 -9.59 8.95
N SER A 62 8.66 -10.80 9.33
CA SER A 62 9.86 -11.42 8.76
C SER A 62 9.74 -11.63 7.24
N HIS A 63 8.56 -12.04 6.77
CA HIS A 63 8.34 -12.36 5.36
C HIS A 63 7.91 -11.15 4.53
N PHE A 64 7.04 -10.29 5.08
CA PHE A 64 6.36 -9.23 4.31
C PHE A 64 6.54 -7.83 4.88
N GLY A 65 7.20 -7.69 6.03
CA GLY A 65 7.45 -6.38 6.64
C GLY A 65 8.44 -5.56 5.82
N ILE A 66 8.10 -4.29 5.59
CA ILE A 66 9.00 -3.31 4.99
C ILE A 66 9.88 -2.71 6.09
N THR A 67 11.10 -3.23 6.19
CA THR A 67 12.07 -2.83 7.23
C THR A 67 13.14 -1.89 6.69
N SER A 68 13.76 -1.10 7.57
CA SER A 68 14.89 -0.24 7.21
C SER A 68 16.05 -1.05 6.63
N GLU A 69 16.29 -2.25 7.17
CA GLU A 69 17.33 -3.18 6.68
C GLU A 69 17.05 -3.64 5.25
N ARG A 70 15.80 -4.04 4.97
CA ARG A 70 15.41 -4.50 3.65
C ARG A 70 15.62 -3.41 2.59
N LEU A 71 15.14 -2.19 2.85
CA LEU A 71 15.33 -1.06 1.94
C LEU A 71 16.81 -0.70 1.74
N LYS A 72 17.64 -0.80 2.79
CA LYS A 72 19.09 -0.58 2.68
C LYS A 72 19.77 -1.62 1.80
N ASN A 73 19.35 -2.89 1.87
CA ASN A 73 19.94 -3.97 1.08
C ASN A 73 19.65 -3.83 -0.41
N HIS A 74 18.47 -3.32 -0.77
CA HIS A 74 18.09 -3.09 -2.17
C HIS A 74 18.73 -1.83 -2.78
N ASN A 75 19.08 -0.84 -1.95
CA ASN A 75 19.70 0.42 -2.36
C ASN A 75 18.99 1.11 -3.56
N LYS A 76 17.65 0.99 -3.60
CA LYS A 76 16.79 1.54 -4.65
C LYS A 76 16.01 2.73 -4.10
N GLU A 77 15.88 3.77 -4.91
CA GLU A 77 14.93 4.84 -4.61
C GLU A 77 13.50 4.37 -4.93
N ILE A 78 12.64 4.31 -3.92
CA ILE A 78 11.28 3.79 -4.06
C ILE A 78 10.31 4.63 -3.23
N VAL A 79 9.13 4.91 -3.77
CA VAL A 79 8.11 5.68 -3.05
C VAL A 79 7.35 4.79 -2.09
N ILE A 80 7.32 5.13 -0.81
CA ILE A 80 6.57 4.39 0.20
C ILE A 80 5.22 5.06 0.46
N MET A 81 4.16 4.26 0.36
CA MET A 81 2.76 4.66 0.54
C MET A 81 2.11 3.75 1.59
N HIS A 82 1.17 4.30 2.35
CA HIS A 82 0.33 3.53 3.26
C HIS A 82 -0.95 4.32 3.57
N PRO A 83 -2.16 3.74 3.46
CA PRO A 83 -3.42 4.46 3.67
C PRO A 83 -3.76 4.80 5.14
N GLY A 84 -2.96 4.34 6.12
CA GLY A 84 -3.27 4.40 7.55
C GLY A 84 -4.55 3.66 8.00
N PRO A 85 -4.76 3.50 9.33
CA PRO A 85 -3.71 3.55 10.36
C PRO A 85 -2.67 2.44 10.13
N MET A 86 -1.48 2.59 10.72
CA MET A 86 -0.34 1.66 10.51
C MET A 86 0.01 0.94 11.80
N ASN A 87 0.30 -0.36 11.74
CA ASN A 87 0.96 -1.08 12.83
C ASN A 87 2.49 -1.00 12.62
N ARG A 88 3.10 0.01 13.25
CA ARG A 88 4.56 0.18 13.24
C ARG A 88 5.25 -1.03 13.86
N GLY A 89 6.33 -1.47 13.25
CA GLY A 89 7.05 -2.67 13.68
C GLY A 89 6.34 -3.97 13.31
N VAL A 90 5.33 -3.95 12.43
CA VAL A 90 4.72 -5.16 11.85
C VAL A 90 4.82 -5.10 10.32
N GLU A 91 3.93 -4.39 9.65
CA GLU A 91 3.98 -4.22 8.19
C GLU A 91 5.05 -3.21 7.73
N ILE A 92 5.39 -2.23 8.56
CA ILE A 92 6.35 -1.17 8.21
C ILE A 92 7.13 -0.71 9.45
N ASP A 93 8.42 -0.41 9.26
CA ASP A 93 9.23 0.23 10.30
C ASP A 93 8.84 1.69 10.50
N GLY A 94 8.93 2.16 11.75
CA GLY A 94 8.62 3.54 12.05
C GLY A 94 9.51 4.53 11.28
N GLU A 95 10.81 4.23 11.21
CA GLU A 95 11.79 5.04 10.48
C GLU A 95 11.52 5.07 8.97
N VAL A 96 11.00 3.98 8.40
CA VAL A 96 10.61 3.93 6.98
C VAL A 96 9.35 4.77 6.76
N ALA A 97 8.35 4.63 7.63
CA ALA A 97 7.10 5.38 7.53
C ALA A 97 7.31 6.90 7.69
N ASP A 98 8.32 7.32 8.46
CA ASP A 98 8.70 8.72 8.67
C ASP A 98 9.87 9.16 7.78
N GLY A 99 10.35 8.29 6.89
CA GLY A 99 11.52 8.52 6.06
C GLY A 99 11.22 9.41 4.85
N ASN A 100 12.28 9.92 4.22
CA ASN A 100 12.18 10.85 3.08
C ASN A 100 11.47 10.24 1.84
N GLN A 101 11.49 8.92 1.73
CA GLN A 101 10.87 8.17 0.64
C GLN A 101 9.36 7.95 0.87
N ALA A 102 8.85 8.22 2.08
CA ALA A 102 7.45 8.03 2.42
C ALA A 102 6.60 9.26 2.12
N ILE A 103 5.50 9.06 1.40
CA ILE A 103 4.53 10.12 1.06
C ILE A 103 3.20 9.96 1.80
N ILE A 104 3.18 9.26 2.94
CA ILE A 104 1.98 8.90 3.69
C ILE A 104 1.17 10.14 4.10
N LEU A 105 1.81 11.18 4.64
CA LEU A 105 1.11 12.42 5.01
C LEU A 105 0.61 13.18 3.78
N ASN A 106 1.34 13.12 2.66
CA ASN A 106 0.88 13.69 1.39
C ASN A 106 -0.36 12.95 0.87
N GLN A 107 -0.48 11.63 1.04
CA GLN A 107 -1.71 10.88 0.71
C GLN A 107 -2.92 11.39 1.50
N VAL A 108 -2.75 11.66 2.81
CA VAL A 108 -3.82 12.21 3.66
C VAL A 108 -4.24 13.60 3.17
N LEU A 109 -3.28 14.47 2.89
CA LEU A 109 -3.53 15.82 2.37
C LEU A 109 -4.25 15.76 1.00
N ASN A 110 -3.77 14.93 0.09
CA ASN A 110 -4.37 14.71 -1.23
C ASN A 110 -5.78 14.12 -1.12
N GLY A 111 -6.05 13.35 -0.07
CA GLY A 111 -7.39 12.87 0.25
C GLY A 111 -8.38 13.98 0.58
N VAL A 112 -7.95 15.08 1.21
CA VAL A 112 -8.80 16.27 1.43
C VAL A 112 -9.12 16.94 0.08
N ALA A 113 -8.10 17.25 -0.71
CA ALA A 113 -8.27 17.91 -2.01
C ALA A 113 -9.15 17.09 -2.97
N SER A 114 -8.93 15.77 -3.04
CA SER A 114 -9.71 14.86 -3.89
C SER A 114 -11.18 14.85 -3.48
N ARG A 115 -11.48 14.78 -2.17
CA ARG A 115 -12.86 14.82 -1.66
C ARG A 115 -13.53 16.17 -1.93
N MET A 116 -12.80 17.28 -1.76
CA MET A 116 -13.32 18.61 -2.10
C MET A 116 -13.68 18.70 -3.58
N ALA A 117 -12.82 18.20 -4.48
CA ALA A 117 -13.10 18.17 -5.91
C ALA A 117 -14.31 17.28 -6.25
N ILE A 118 -14.39 16.09 -5.68
CA ILE A 118 -15.55 15.18 -5.86
C ILE A 118 -16.84 15.85 -5.40
N LEU A 119 -16.87 16.45 -4.19
CA LEU A 119 -18.06 17.12 -3.67
C LEU A 119 -18.42 18.37 -4.47
N TYR A 120 -17.43 19.12 -4.97
CA TYR A 120 -17.68 20.25 -5.86
C TYR A 120 -18.38 19.77 -7.14
N LEU A 121 -17.87 18.74 -7.81
CA LEU A 121 -18.44 18.21 -9.04
C LEU A 121 -19.85 17.63 -8.85
N LEU A 122 -20.11 16.97 -7.72
CA LEU A 122 -21.39 16.29 -7.47
C LEU A 122 -22.46 17.17 -6.81
N CYS A 123 -22.07 18.15 -5.99
CA CYS A 123 -22.99 18.91 -5.14
C CYS A 123 -22.95 20.43 -5.37
N GLY A 124 -21.87 20.97 -5.95
CA GLY A 124 -21.66 22.41 -6.11
C GLY A 124 -21.60 22.93 -7.55
N GLY A 125 -21.30 22.05 -8.51
CA GLY A 125 -21.17 22.39 -9.93
C GLY A 125 -22.53 22.53 -10.59
N LYS A 126 -23.06 23.75 -10.68
CA LYS A 126 -24.10 24.04 -11.68
C LYS A 126 -23.56 23.66 -13.05
N LYS A 127 -24.34 22.94 -13.87
CA LYS A 127 -24.08 22.84 -15.30
C LYS A 127 -23.94 24.26 -15.83
N VAL A 128 -22.77 24.61 -16.34
CA VAL A 128 -22.65 25.76 -17.22
C VAL A 128 -23.41 25.36 -18.47
N GLU A 129 -24.65 25.83 -18.60
CA GLU A 129 -25.36 25.77 -19.88
C GLU A 129 -24.55 26.62 -20.86
N GLU A 130 -23.89 25.95 -21.80
CA GLU A 130 -23.36 26.62 -22.99
C GLU A 130 -24.56 27.21 -23.74
N LYS A 131 -24.60 28.54 -23.85
CA LYS A 131 -25.56 29.28 -24.68
C LYS A 131 -25.16 29.21 -26.14
#